data_AF-A0A7C6S9B2-F1
#
_entry.id   AF-A0A7C6S9B2-F1
#
_cell.length_a   1.000
_cell.length_b   1.000
_cell.length_c   1.000
_cell.angle_alpha   90.00
_cell.angle_beta   90.00
_cell.angle_gamma   90.00
#
_symmetry.space_group_name_H-M   'P 1'
#
loop_
_entity.id
_entity.type
_entity.pdbx_description
1 polymer ?
#
loop_
_entity_poly.entity_id
_entity_poly.type
_entity_poly.pdbx_seq_one_letter_code
_entity_poly.pdbx_strand_id
1 'polypeptide(L)'
;EYGLEENFELLDGSDASMAAALKRAIDNEEWIVVTGWTPHWKFARWDLKYLDDPRGGFGEAENIHTIVREGLEEDDPVLYEFLDNFSWTPEDMSEVMVMVEDGMTPEEAASRWVNDNRDKVAEWLPATE
;
A
#
# COMPACT_ATOMS: atom_id res chain seq x y z
N GLU A 1 14.58 -19.94 8.53
CA GLU A 1 14.02 -20.89 7.53
C GLU A 1 14.92 -21.10 6.31
N TYR A 2 15.40 -20.03 5.67
CA TYR A 2 16.23 -20.11 4.47
C TYR A 2 17.75 -20.16 4.72
N GLY A 3 18.21 -20.11 5.97
CA GLY A 3 19.64 -20.12 6.30
C GLY A 3 20.39 -18.85 5.88
N LEU A 4 19.69 -17.72 5.76
CA LEU A 4 20.26 -16.46 5.28
C LEU A 4 21.03 -15.68 6.36
N GLU A 5 20.83 -16.02 7.63
CA GLU A 5 21.36 -15.29 8.79
C GLU A 5 22.89 -15.20 8.84
N GLU A 6 23.61 -16.11 8.17
CA GLU A 6 25.08 -16.08 8.12
C GLU A 6 25.62 -15.03 7.13
N ASN A 7 24.81 -14.63 6.14
CA ASN A 7 25.24 -13.77 5.03
C ASN A 7 24.45 -12.45 4.94
N PHE A 8 23.31 -12.37 5.62
CA PHE A 8 22.43 -11.22 5.60
C PHE A 8 22.09 -10.79 7.02
N GLU A 9 22.21 -9.50 7.26
CA GLU A 9 21.71 -8.83 8.47
C GLU A 9 20.44 -8.06 8.09
N LEU A 10 19.34 -8.30 8.80
CA LEU A 10 18.14 -7.48 8.66
C LEU A 10 18.37 -6.16 9.37
N LEU A 11 18.36 -5.07 8.62
CA LEU A 11 18.49 -3.73 9.17
C LEU A 11 17.12 -3.13 9.44
N ASP A 12 16.87 -2.75 10.69
CA ASP A 12 15.66 -2.02 11.07
C ASP A 12 15.70 -0.59 10.51
N GLY A 13 14.57 -0.13 9.99
CA GLY A 13 14.45 1.19 9.39
C GLY A 13 13.01 1.62 9.19
N SER A 14 12.84 2.82 8.62
CA SER A 14 11.55 3.31 8.12
C SER A 14 11.41 3.05 6.63
N ASP A 15 10.18 3.08 6.13
CA ASP A 15 9.90 3.01 4.69
C ASP A 15 10.71 4.05 3.88
N ALA A 16 10.76 5.30 4.38
CA ALA A 16 11.57 6.36 3.78
C ALA A 16 13.07 6.02 3.72
N SER A 17 13.63 5.43 4.78
CA SER A 17 15.04 5.04 4.81
C SER A 17 15.36 3.87 3.87
N MET A 18 14.45 2.89 3.78
CA MET A 18 14.55 1.77 2.86
C MET A 18 14.46 2.25 1.41
N ALA A 19 13.50 3.13 1.11
CA ALA A 19 13.32 3.72 -0.21
C ALA A 19 14.54 4.55 -0.65
N ALA A 20 15.14 5.31 0.26
CA ALA A 20 16.36 6.06 -0.03
C ALA A 20 17.57 5.14 -0.32
N ALA A 21 17.73 4.05 0.44
CA ALA A 21 18.77 3.06 0.21
C ALA A 21 18.56 2.34 -1.13
N LEU A 22 17.33 1.94 -1.45
CA LEU A 22 16.95 1.33 -2.72
C LEU A 22 17.25 2.26 -3.89
N LYS A 23 16.83 3.53 -3.80
CA LYS A 23 17.14 4.53 -4.83
C LYS A 23 18.65 4.63 -5.08
N ARG A 24 19.44 4.79 -4.01
CA ARG A 24 20.90 4.95 -4.12
C ARG A 24 21.55 3.74 -4.78
N ALA A 25 21.13 2.53 -4.41
CA ALA A 25 21.68 1.31 -5.01
C ALA A 25 21.32 1.21 -6.50
N ILE A 26 20.09 1.55 -6.89
CA ILE A 26 19.66 1.59 -8.29
C ILE A 26 20.47 2.63 -9.09
N ASP A 27 20.60 3.85 -8.57
CA ASP A 27 21.36 4.92 -9.22
C ASP A 27 22.84 4.53 -9.44
N ASN A 28 23.40 3.70 -8.55
CA ASN A 28 24.78 3.24 -8.58
C ASN A 28 24.97 1.88 -9.29
N GLU A 29 23.91 1.25 -9.79
CA GLU A 29 23.92 -0.12 -10.34
C GLU A 29 24.45 -1.17 -9.33
N GLU A 30 24.17 -0.97 -8.04
CA GLU A 30 24.57 -1.85 -6.95
C GLU A 30 23.47 -2.86 -6.59
N TRP A 31 23.88 -4.04 -6.12
CA TRP A 31 22.95 -5.06 -5.65
C TRP A 31 22.34 -4.64 -4.32
N ILE A 32 21.03 -4.74 -4.20
CA ILE A 32 20.30 -4.54 -2.95
C ILE A 32 19.13 -5.52 -2.85
N VAL A 33 18.85 -5.96 -1.61
CA VAL A 33 17.64 -6.72 -1.26
C VAL A 33 16.94 -5.93 -0.17
N VAL A 34 15.63 -5.73 -0.33
CA VAL A 34 14.78 -5.04 0.65
C VAL A 34 13.53 -5.86 0.93
N THR A 35 12.95 -5.67 2.12
CA THR A 35 11.60 -6.15 2.40
C THR A 35 10.58 -5.23 1.73
N GLY A 36 9.59 -5.80 1.04
CA GLY A 36 8.64 -5.02 0.26
C GLY A 36 7.31 -5.74 0.08
N TRP A 37 6.26 -4.96 -0.16
CA TRP A 37 4.88 -5.41 -0.34
C TRP A 37 4.24 -4.66 -1.52
N THR A 38 3.15 -5.21 -2.03
CA THR A 38 2.30 -4.61 -3.07
C THR A 38 0.89 -4.45 -2.49
N PRO A 39 0.19 -3.33 -2.74
CA PRO A 39 0.59 -2.18 -3.55
C PRO A 39 1.64 -1.27 -2.89
N HIS A 40 2.55 -0.72 -3.69
CA HIS A 40 3.52 0.30 -3.25
C HIS A 40 4.11 1.07 -4.45
N TRP A 41 4.29 2.40 -4.33
CA TRP A 41 4.76 3.27 -5.41
C TRP A 41 6.11 2.85 -6.03
N LYS A 42 6.99 2.26 -5.23
CA LYS A 42 8.33 1.79 -5.67
C LYS A 42 8.30 0.85 -6.88
N PHE A 43 7.28 0.02 -7.01
CA PHE A 43 7.13 -0.90 -8.16
C PHE A 43 6.66 -0.18 -9.43
N ALA A 44 6.00 0.98 -9.30
CA ALA A 44 5.67 1.83 -10.44
C ALA A 44 6.86 2.70 -10.87
N ARG A 45 7.73 3.08 -9.91
CA ARG A 45 8.88 3.95 -10.16
C ARG A 45 10.13 3.21 -10.66
N TRP A 46 10.36 1.98 -10.18
CA TRP A 46 11.56 1.21 -10.48
C TRP A 46 11.22 -0.19 -10.98
N ASP A 47 12.10 -0.76 -11.82
CA ASP A 47 11.99 -2.14 -12.29
C ASP A 47 12.45 -3.11 -11.20
N LEU A 48 11.50 -3.48 -10.33
CA LEU A 48 11.72 -4.38 -9.19
C LEU A 48 11.06 -5.73 -9.46
N LYS A 49 11.61 -6.79 -8.87
CA LYS A 49 11.05 -8.13 -8.92
C LYS A 49 10.99 -8.75 -7.52
N TYR A 50 9.97 -9.57 -7.30
CA TYR A 50 9.94 -10.48 -6.17
C TYR A 50 10.94 -11.64 -6.36
N LEU A 51 11.47 -12.14 -5.25
CA LEU A 51 12.23 -13.39 -5.21
C LEU A 51 11.25 -14.54 -4.93
N ASP A 52 11.51 -15.71 -5.51
CA ASP A 52 10.69 -16.89 -5.26
C ASP A 52 10.74 -17.31 -3.78
N ASP A 53 9.57 -17.60 -3.20
CA ASP A 53 9.41 -18.06 -1.82
C ASP A 53 8.92 -19.52 -1.77
N PRO A 54 9.76 -20.52 -2.12
CA PRO A 54 9.34 -21.92 -2.26
C PRO A 54 8.90 -22.61 -0.97
N ARG A 55 9.17 -22.01 0.20
CA ARG A 55 8.75 -22.50 1.52
C ARG A 55 7.58 -21.70 2.10
N GLY A 56 7.11 -20.65 1.40
CA GLY A 56 6.00 -19.81 1.84
C GLY A 56 6.27 -19.06 3.15
N GLY A 57 7.50 -18.61 3.37
CA GLY A 57 7.88 -17.87 4.58
C GLY A 57 7.17 -16.51 4.72
N PHE A 58 6.70 -15.92 3.63
CA PHE A 58 5.93 -14.68 3.59
C PHE A 58 4.42 -14.91 3.44
N GLY A 59 3.96 -16.16 3.37
CA GLY A 59 2.56 -16.50 3.14
C GLY A 59 2.14 -16.37 1.68
N GLU A 60 0.83 -16.50 1.46
CA GLU A 60 0.18 -16.34 0.16
C GLU A 60 -0.29 -14.90 -0.04
N ALA A 61 -0.99 -14.62 -1.15
CA ALA A 61 -1.60 -13.32 -1.39
C ALA A 61 -2.47 -12.87 -0.19
N GLU A 62 -2.14 -11.70 0.35
CA GLU A 62 -2.83 -11.09 1.49
C GLU A 62 -3.91 -10.09 1.00
N ASN A 63 -4.83 -9.75 1.90
CA ASN A 63 -5.87 -8.75 1.64
C ASN A 63 -5.80 -7.65 2.70
N ILE A 64 -6.14 -6.43 2.29
CA ILE A 64 -6.32 -5.29 3.21
C ILE A 64 -7.77 -5.32 3.70
N HIS A 65 -7.96 -5.32 5.02
CA HIS A 65 -9.28 -5.36 5.63
C HIS A 65 -9.58 -4.07 6.40
N THR A 66 -10.77 -3.53 6.20
CA THR A 66 -11.34 -2.50 7.07
C THR A 66 -11.80 -3.15 8.37
N ILE A 67 -11.38 -2.62 9.51
CA ILE A 67 -11.80 -3.08 10.84
C ILE A 67 -12.42 -1.91 11.57
N VAL A 68 -13.60 -2.13 12.14
CA VAL A 68 -14.33 -1.14 12.94
C VAL A 68 -14.41 -1.58 14.40
N ARG A 69 -14.64 -0.63 15.31
CA ARG A 69 -14.89 -0.95 16.72
C ARG A 69 -16.23 -1.66 16.89
N GLU A 70 -16.36 -2.45 17.96
CA GLU A 70 -17.65 -2.98 18.39
C GLU A 70 -18.65 -1.84 18.67
N GLY A 71 -19.92 -2.05 18.31
CA GLY A 71 -21.00 -1.09 18.51
C GLY A 71 -21.10 0.02 17.45
N LEU A 72 -20.19 0.06 16.45
CA LEU A 72 -20.22 1.14 15.46
C LEU A 72 -21.48 1.09 14.58
N GLU A 73 -21.94 -0.11 14.23
CA GLU A 73 -23.15 -0.32 13.42
C GLU A 73 -24.39 0.32 14.08
N GLU A 74 -24.51 0.19 15.41
CA GLU A 74 -25.61 0.77 16.16
C GLU A 74 -25.45 2.27 16.42
N ASP A 75 -24.21 2.71 16.69
CA ASP A 75 -23.92 4.11 17.03
C ASP A 75 -23.97 5.03 15.81
N ASP A 76 -23.50 4.57 14.66
CA ASP A 76 -23.47 5.30 13.39
C ASP A 76 -23.58 4.35 12.18
N PRO A 77 -24.81 3.91 11.82
CA PRO A 77 -25.02 2.96 10.74
C PRO A 77 -24.60 3.51 9.36
N VAL A 78 -24.64 4.84 9.17
CA VAL A 78 -24.25 5.50 7.92
C VAL A 78 -22.74 5.41 7.73
N LEU A 79 -21.97 5.68 8.78
CA LEU A 79 -20.52 5.51 8.75
C LEU A 79 -20.13 4.04 8.64
N TYR A 80 -20.83 3.14 9.33
CA TYR A 80 -20.60 1.70 9.24
C TYR A 80 -20.76 1.22 7.80
N GLU A 81 -21.89 1.53 7.15
CA GLU A 81 -22.15 1.14 5.76
C GLU A 81 -21.12 1.72 4.80
N PHE A 82 -20.70 2.98 5.00
CA PHE A 82 -19.61 3.57 4.22
C PHE A 82 -18.30 2.78 4.33
N LEU A 83 -17.92 2.39 5.56
CA LEU A 83 -16.69 1.64 5.82
C LEU A 83 -16.78 0.18 5.33
N ASP A 84 -17.97 -0.41 5.34
CA ASP A 84 -18.24 -1.75 4.82
C ASP A 84 -18.22 -1.79 3.28
N ASN A 85 -18.76 -0.75 2.63
CA ASN A 85 -18.73 -0.62 1.17
C ASN A 85 -17.36 -0.18 0.63
N PHE A 86 -16.50 0.41 1.47
CA PHE A 86 -15.21 0.93 1.03
C PHE A 86 -14.34 -0.17 0.43
N SER A 87 -14.10 -0.08 -0.88
CA SER A 87 -13.20 -0.96 -1.60
C SER A 87 -12.55 -0.24 -2.76
N TRP A 88 -11.29 -0.58 -3.01
CA TRP A 88 -10.49 0.00 -4.08
C TRP A 88 -9.35 -0.93 -4.44
N THR A 89 -8.78 -0.72 -5.62
CA THR A 89 -7.80 -1.64 -6.22
C THR A 89 -6.36 -1.28 -5.83
N PRO A 90 -5.40 -2.23 -5.91
CA PRO A 90 -3.96 -1.95 -5.81
C PRO A 90 -3.49 -0.82 -6.74
N GLU A 91 -4.08 -0.72 -7.92
CA GLU A 91 -3.82 0.34 -8.90
C GLU A 91 -4.27 1.71 -8.37
N ASP A 92 -5.47 1.81 -7.80
CA ASP A 92 -6.00 3.04 -7.21
C ASP A 92 -5.11 3.53 -6.06
N MET A 93 -4.70 2.60 -5.18
CA MET A 93 -3.75 2.89 -4.10
C MET A 93 -2.41 3.40 -4.64
N SER A 94 -1.89 2.74 -5.68
CA SER A 94 -0.60 3.09 -6.29
C SER A 94 -0.61 4.46 -6.94
N GLU A 95 -1.71 4.83 -7.61
CA GLU A 95 -1.90 6.15 -8.20
C GLU A 95 -1.81 7.26 -7.14
N VAL A 96 -2.55 7.12 -6.03
CA VAL A 96 -2.52 8.10 -4.92
C VAL A 96 -1.13 8.19 -4.30
N MET A 97 -0.46 7.05 -4.08
CA MET A 97 0.90 7.04 -3.54
C MET A 97 1.91 7.74 -4.46
N VAL A 98 1.80 7.59 -5.78
CA VAL A 98 2.66 8.29 -6.74
C VAL A 98 2.43 9.80 -6.69
N MET A 99 1.18 10.27 -6.61
CA MET A 99 0.88 11.71 -6.49
C MET A 99 1.54 12.34 -5.25
N VAL A 100 1.48 11.64 -4.11
CA VAL A 100 2.13 12.10 -2.86
C VAL A 100 3.64 12.15 -3.02
N GLU A 101 4.21 11.11 -3.60
CA GLU A 101 5.64 11.02 -3.83
C GLU A 101 6.16 12.05 -4.86
N ASP A 102 5.32 12.48 -5.80
CA ASP A 102 5.60 13.56 -6.75
C ASP A 102 5.39 14.97 -6.15
N GLY A 103 5.04 15.05 -4.87
CA GLY A 103 5.07 16.28 -4.07
C GLY A 103 3.72 16.83 -3.65
N MET A 104 2.61 16.14 -3.93
CA MET A 104 1.31 16.51 -3.36
C MET A 104 1.24 16.14 -1.88
N THR A 105 0.46 16.90 -1.11
CA THR A 105 0.06 16.42 0.22
C THR A 105 -0.92 15.25 0.09
N PRO A 106 -1.01 14.35 1.09
CA PRO A 106 -1.99 13.27 1.08
C PRO A 106 -3.43 13.75 0.89
N GLU A 107 -3.77 14.91 1.46
CA GLU A 107 -5.11 15.51 1.32
C GLU A 107 -5.39 15.97 -0.11
N GLU A 108 -4.42 16.64 -0.75
CA GLU A 108 -4.54 17.05 -2.16
C GLU A 108 -4.65 15.84 -3.09
N ALA A 109 -3.83 14.80 -2.88
CA ALA A 109 -3.87 13.57 -3.66
C ALA A 109 -5.20 12.83 -3.49
N ALA A 110 -5.69 12.69 -2.26
CA ALA A 110 -6.99 12.07 -1.98
C ALA A 110 -8.14 12.87 -2.61
N SER A 111 -8.15 14.20 -2.45
CA SER A 111 -9.17 15.08 -3.03
C SER A 111 -9.18 15.00 -4.55
N ARG A 112 -8.01 14.99 -5.18
CA ARG A 112 -7.88 14.79 -6.63
C ARG A 112 -8.42 13.43 -7.06
N TRP A 113 -7.97 12.34 -6.43
CA TRP A 113 -8.39 11.00 -6.79
C TRP A 113 -9.91 10.82 -6.64
N VAL A 114 -10.51 11.35 -5.55
CA VAL A 114 -11.97 11.35 -5.34
C VAL A 114 -12.70 12.11 -6.44
N ASN A 115 -12.16 13.25 -6.88
CA ASN A 115 -12.76 14.04 -7.96
C ASN A 115 -12.69 13.32 -9.32
N ASP A 116 -11.60 12.59 -9.57
CA ASP A 116 -11.37 11.86 -10.81
C ASP A 116 -12.11 10.50 -10.82
N ASN A 117 -12.45 9.95 -9.64
CA ASN A 117 -13.09 8.64 -9.46
C ASN A 117 -14.46 8.70 -8.75
N ARG A 118 -15.25 9.75 -9.02
CA ARG A 118 -16.53 9.98 -8.33
C ARG A 118 -17.50 8.81 -8.39
N ASP A 119 -17.54 8.08 -9.50
CA ASP A 119 -18.44 6.93 -9.67
C ASP A 119 -18.06 5.81 -8.68
N LYS A 120 -16.76 5.52 -8.49
CA LYS A 120 -16.29 4.56 -7.49
C LYS A 120 -16.61 5.03 -6.08
N VAL A 121 -16.39 6.30 -5.78
CA VAL A 121 -16.67 6.87 -4.45
C VAL A 121 -18.18 6.81 -4.15
N ALA A 122 -19.03 7.00 -5.16
CA ALA A 122 -20.48 6.89 -5.00
C ALA A 122 -20.92 5.47 -4.63
N GLU A 123 -20.19 4.42 -5.05
CA GLU A 123 -20.45 3.03 -4.63
C GLU A 123 -20.15 2.79 -3.14
N TRP A 124 -19.30 3.61 -2.53
CA TRP A 124 -19.00 3.52 -1.09
C TRP A 124 -20.06 4.21 -0.25
N LEU A 125 -20.73 5.22 -0.81
CA LEU A 125 -21.73 5.95 -0.06
C LEU A 125 -22.97 5.08 0.13
N PRO A 126 -23.56 5.08 1.33
CA PRO A 126 -24.83 4.41 1.56
C PRO A 126 -25.88 4.94 0.58
N ALA A 127 -26.81 4.08 0.17
CA ALA A 127 -27.92 4.51 -0.66
C ALA A 127 -28.75 5.55 0.12
N THR A 128 -28.52 6.83 -0.13
CA THR A 128 -29.30 7.90 0.49
C THR A 128 -30.77 7.73 0.09
N GLU A 129 -31.67 7.81 1.08
CA GLU A 129 -33.08 8.14 0.86
C GLU A 129 -33.24 9.51 0.17
#